data_AF-A0A9E3JDA7-F1
#
_entry.id   AF-A0A9E3JDA7-F1
#
_cell.length_a   1.000
_cell.length_b   1.000
_cell.length_c   1.000
_cell.angle_alpha   90.00
_cell.angle_beta   90.00
_cell.angle_gamma   90.00
#
_symmetry.space_group_name_H-M   'P 1'
#
loop_
_entity.id
_entity.type
_entity.pdbx_description
1 polymer ?
#
loop_
_entity_poly.entity_id
_entity_poly.type
_entity_poly.pdbx_seq_one_letter_code
_entity_poly.pdbx_strand_id
1 'polypeptide(L)'
;TTFMITVSAMYPLYKRLKMSLVVMTGVAAMANGVMNTLPWGGPTARAATALKLDASDIFVPMIPALAVGLLGVFVLSYVLGKRERKRLGTLTLNEILVDEKAETKVEETETVLVGAGGSGSGSGSKTPVATGGSGSGTDAEDEAGDAERFQVLDPNRATLRPKLYWFNALLTLTLLTAMIMEWLPIPVLFLIGAALALTVNFPHIPDQKARLAAHADNVLNVSGMVFAAAVFTGVLQGTGMVDHMARWMVDVIPEGMGPHMALVTGVLSLPLTYFMSNDGFYFGVLPVLAEAGAAHGVTPLEMARASLVGQPLHMSSPLVPAVYVLVGMAKVEFGDHTRFVVKWAALTCLIILGAGILFGII
;
A
#
# COMPACT_ATOMS: atom_id res chain seq x y z
N THR A 1 -6.11 -6.61 2.92
CA THR A 1 -7.57 -6.87 2.87
C THR A 1 -8.21 -6.39 1.59
N THR A 2 -7.97 -5.15 1.14
CA THR A 2 -8.51 -4.62 -0.12
C THR A 2 -8.34 -5.56 -1.30
N PHE A 3 -7.10 -5.98 -1.59
CA PHE A 3 -6.84 -6.93 -2.68
C PHE A 3 -7.52 -8.27 -2.48
N MET A 4 -7.64 -8.75 -1.24
CA MET A 4 -8.28 -10.04 -0.98
C MET A 4 -9.76 -10.00 -1.35
N ILE A 5 -10.47 -8.94 -0.96
CA ILE A 5 -11.89 -8.75 -1.28
C ILE A 5 -12.07 -8.53 -2.78
N THR A 6 -11.29 -7.63 -3.37
CA THR A 6 -11.44 -7.29 -4.79
C THR A 6 -11.06 -8.44 -5.71
N VAL A 7 -9.94 -9.13 -5.47
CA VAL A 7 -9.50 -10.24 -6.32
C VAL A 7 -10.43 -11.44 -6.15
N SER A 8 -10.83 -11.81 -4.94
CA SER A 8 -11.76 -12.95 -4.76
C SER A 8 -13.09 -12.73 -5.48
N ALA A 9 -13.60 -11.49 -5.50
CA ALA A 9 -14.83 -11.14 -6.21
C ALA A 9 -14.65 -11.05 -7.73
N MET A 10 -13.54 -10.47 -8.20
CA MET A 10 -13.34 -10.16 -9.63
C MET A 10 -12.65 -11.28 -10.41
N TYR A 11 -11.87 -12.12 -9.77
CA TYR A 11 -11.09 -13.18 -10.42
C TYR A 11 -11.96 -14.13 -11.25
N PRO A 12 -13.09 -14.69 -10.73
CA PRO A 12 -13.95 -15.57 -11.53
C PRO A 12 -14.53 -14.86 -12.75
N LEU A 13 -14.89 -13.57 -12.61
CA LEU A 13 -15.45 -12.76 -13.69
C LEU A 13 -14.42 -12.53 -14.80
N TYR A 14 -13.18 -12.15 -14.45
CA TYR A 14 -12.11 -11.95 -15.42
C TYR A 14 -11.77 -13.23 -16.18
N LYS A 15 -11.74 -14.38 -15.48
CA LYS A 15 -11.52 -15.69 -16.10
C LYS A 15 -12.65 -16.03 -17.08
N ARG A 16 -13.92 -15.86 -16.67
CA ARG A 16 -15.10 -16.11 -17.51
C ARG A 16 -15.13 -15.23 -18.76
N LEU A 17 -14.77 -13.96 -18.63
CA LEU A 17 -14.71 -13.02 -19.75
C LEU A 17 -13.43 -13.13 -20.59
N LYS A 18 -12.53 -14.08 -20.27
CA LYS A 18 -11.20 -14.24 -20.91
C LYS A 18 -10.36 -12.95 -20.90
N MET A 19 -10.61 -12.07 -19.91
CA MET A 19 -9.90 -10.81 -19.72
C MET A 19 -8.55 -11.04 -19.04
N SER A 20 -7.57 -10.20 -19.35
CA SER A 20 -6.24 -10.28 -18.72
C SER A 20 -6.30 -10.04 -17.20
N LEU A 21 -5.84 -11.01 -16.42
CA LEU A 21 -5.69 -10.91 -14.97
C LEU A 21 -4.60 -9.90 -14.57
N VAL A 22 -3.63 -9.64 -15.46
CA VAL A 22 -2.61 -8.58 -15.27
C VAL A 22 -3.26 -7.19 -15.27
N VAL A 23 -4.28 -6.98 -16.11
CA VAL A 23 -5.04 -5.71 -16.12
C VAL A 23 -5.81 -5.54 -14.81
N MET A 24 -6.43 -6.61 -14.30
CA MET A 24 -7.12 -6.60 -13.01
C MET A 24 -6.18 -6.19 -11.87
N THR A 25 -5.01 -6.84 -11.78
CA THR A 25 -4.04 -6.54 -10.72
C THR A 25 -3.48 -5.13 -10.86
N GLY A 26 -3.17 -4.69 -12.08
CA GLY A 26 -2.70 -3.32 -12.31
C GLY A 26 -3.72 -2.25 -11.90
N VAL A 27 -5.00 -2.42 -12.25
CA VAL A 27 -6.07 -1.50 -11.84
C VAL A 27 -6.25 -1.49 -10.33
N ALA A 28 -6.26 -2.66 -9.69
CA ALA A 28 -6.40 -2.77 -8.25
C ALA A 28 -5.23 -2.08 -7.51
N ALA A 29 -3.99 -2.31 -7.96
CA ALA A 29 -2.80 -1.71 -7.36
C ALA A 29 -2.81 -0.18 -7.45
N MET A 30 -3.13 0.38 -8.63
CA MET A 30 -3.20 1.82 -8.81
C MET A 30 -4.31 2.44 -7.95
N ALA A 31 -5.52 1.88 -7.95
CA ALA A 31 -6.62 2.38 -7.14
C ALA A 31 -6.27 2.36 -5.64
N ASN A 32 -5.65 1.27 -5.17
CA ASN A 32 -5.22 1.15 -3.79
C ASN A 32 -4.11 2.15 -3.45
N GLY A 33 -3.17 2.40 -4.37
CA GLY A 33 -2.11 3.37 -4.15
C GLY A 33 -2.61 4.82 -4.06
N VAL A 34 -3.65 5.19 -4.83
CA VAL A 34 -4.33 6.49 -4.64
C VAL A 34 -5.00 6.56 -3.27
N MET A 35 -5.75 5.52 -2.89
CA MET A 35 -6.49 5.49 -1.63
C MET A 35 -5.62 5.31 -0.38
N ASN A 36 -4.36 4.92 -0.53
CA ASN A 36 -3.43 4.79 0.60
C ASN A 36 -2.99 6.15 1.19
N THR A 37 -3.43 7.27 0.60
CA THR A 37 -3.11 8.63 1.05
C THR A 37 -4.13 9.22 2.02
N LEU A 38 -5.14 8.44 2.43
CA LEU A 38 -6.09 8.84 3.47
C LEU A 38 -5.38 9.24 4.78
N PRO A 39 -6.02 10.02 5.68
CA PRO A 39 -5.37 10.49 6.92
C PRO A 39 -4.81 9.38 7.81
N TRP A 40 -5.46 8.22 7.76
CA TRP A 40 -5.05 6.99 8.47
C TRP A 40 -4.27 6.02 7.58
N GLY A 41 -4.03 6.38 6.34
CA GLY A 41 -3.15 5.67 5.43
C GLY A 41 -1.72 5.73 5.94
N GLY A 42 -0.98 4.64 5.75
CA GLY A 42 0.38 4.52 6.26
C GLY A 42 1.33 5.65 5.81
N PRO A 43 1.33 6.07 4.53
CA PRO A 43 2.13 7.19 4.05
C PRO A 43 1.81 8.52 4.73
N THR A 44 0.52 8.89 4.81
CA THR A 44 0.07 10.16 5.39
C THR A 44 0.38 10.23 6.87
N ALA A 45 0.15 9.15 7.61
CA ALA A 45 0.50 9.05 9.02
C ALA A 45 2.02 9.22 9.26
N ARG A 46 2.86 8.63 8.40
CA ARG A 46 4.32 8.78 8.48
C ARG A 46 4.78 10.19 8.14
N ALA A 47 4.26 10.79 7.08
CA ALA A 47 4.57 12.17 6.72
C ALA A 47 4.18 13.15 7.84
N ALA A 48 2.98 12.99 8.39
CA ALA A 48 2.48 13.73 9.55
C ALA A 48 3.43 13.59 10.75
N THR A 49 3.82 12.36 11.08
CA THR A 49 4.69 12.10 12.22
C THR A 49 6.10 12.65 12.01
N ALA A 50 6.68 12.45 10.82
CA ALA A 50 8.05 12.85 10.51
C ALA A 50 8.23 14.38 10.51
N LEU A 51 7.25 15.11 10.00
CA LEU A 51 7.29 16.56 9.91
C LEU A 51 6.57 17.26 11.07
N LYS A 52 6.05 16.50 12.04
CA LYS A 52 5.29 16.99 13.22
C LYS A 52 4.08 17.83 12.80
N LEU A 53 3.31 17.32 11.85
CA LEU A 53 2.11 17.94 11.28
C LEU A 53 0.87 17.12 11.62
N ASP A 54 -0.29 17.76 11.56
CA ASP A 54 -1.58 17.06 11.64
C ASP A 54 -1.93 16.40 10.29
N ALA A 55 -2.37 15.14 10.35
CA ALA A 55 -2.68 14.36 9.14
C ALA A 55 -3.89 14.93 8.37
N SER A 56 -4.83 15.58 9.06
CA SER A 56 -5.98 16.28 8.46
C SER A 56 -5.52 17.45 7.59
N ASP A 57 -4.55 18.24 8.06
CA ASP A 57 -4.03 19.41 7.33
C ASP A 57 -3.27 19.02 6.06
N ILE A 58 -2.71 17.81 6.04
CA ILE A 58 -2.11 17.21 4.84
C ILE A 58 -3.22 16.72 3.91
N PHE A 59 -4.17 15.93 4.42
CA PHE A 59 -5.14 15.21 3.61
C PHE A 59 -6.27 16.07 3.04
N VAL A 60 -6.91 16.93 3.84
CA VAL A 60 -8.14 17.64 3.45
C VAL A 60 -7.90 18.46 2.16
N PRO A 61 -6.80 19.21 2.03
CA PRO A 61 -6.50 19.94 0.80
C PRO A 61 -6.12 19.02 -0.37
N MET A 62 -5.69 17.78 -0.11
CA MET A 62 -5.39 16.79 -1.16
C MET A 62 -6.63 16.15 -1.78
N ILE A 63 -7.82 16.26 -1.16
CA ILE A 63 -9.05 15.63 -1.64
C ILE A 63 -9.32 15.92 -3.14
N PRO A 64 -9.24 17.16 -3.65
CA PRO A 64 -9.46 17.44 -5.08
C PRO A 64 -8.44 16.74 -5.99
N ALA A 65 -7.16 16.75 -5.62
CA ALA A 65 -6.11 16.08 -6.40
C ALA A 65 -6.27 14.55 -6.39
N LEU A 66 -6.64 13.98 -5.25
CA LEU A 66 -6.93 12.55 -5.12
C LEU A 66 -8.18 12.15 -5.89
N ALA A 67 -9.21 13.00 -5.92
CA ALA A 67 -10.40 12.78 -6.74
C ALA A 67 -10.05 12.76 -8.24
N VAL A 68 -9.21 13.68 -8.70
CA VAL A 68 -8.69 13.67 -10.08
C VAL A 68 -7.84 12.42 -10.34
N GLY A 69 -7.01 12.00 -9.39
CA GLY A 69 -6.26 10.74 -9.46
C GLY A 69 -7.16 9.52 -9.62
N LEU A 70 -8.22 9.41 -8.80
CA LEU A 70 -9.22 8.35 -8.90
C LEU A 70 -9.96 8.38 -10.24
N LEU A 71 -10.38 9.56 -10.69
CA LEU A 71 -10.97 9.73 -12.02
C LEU A 71 -10.00 9.27 -13.12
N GLY A 72 -8.71 9.60 -12.98
CA GLY A 72 -7.64 9.11 -13.86
C GLY A 72 -7.59 7.59 -13.88
N VAL A 73 -7.63 6.93 -12.71
CA VAL A 73 -7.67 5.46 -12.62
C VAL A 73 -8.94 4.89 -13.26
N PHE A 74 -10.11 5.51 -13.08
CA PHE A 74 -11.34 5.09 -13.76
C PHE A 74 -11.24 5.21 -15.28
N VAL A 75 -10.72 6.32 -15.79
CA VAL A 75 -10.49 6.53 -17.22
C VAL A 75 -9.50 5.51 -17.76
N LEU A 76 -8.39 5.27 -17.07
CA LEU A 76 -7.40 4.25 -17.45
C LEU A 76 -8.03 2.85 -17.46
N SER A 77 -8.84 2.52 -16.47
CA SER A 77 -9.57 1.25 -16.40
C SER A 77 -10.53 1.09 -17.57
N TYR A 78 -11.25 2.15 -17.95
CA TYR A 78 -12.11 2.15 -19.12
C TYR A 78 -11.33 1.97 -20.43
N VAL A 79 -10.20 2.66 -20.61
CA VAL A 79 -9.34 2.54 -21.78
C VAL A 79 -8.75 1.13 -21.89
N LEU A 80 -8.24 0.58 -20.79
CA LEU A 80 -7.72 -0.78 -20.72
C LEU A 80 -8.82 -1.81 -20.99
N GLY A 81 -10.03 -1.61 -20.45
CA GLY A 81 -11.19 -2.45 -20.73
C GLY A 81 -11.62 -2.41 -22.20
N LYS A 82 -11.59 -1.24 -22.84
CA LYS A 82 -11.88 -1.10 -24.29
C LYS A 82 -10.81 -1.80 -25.13
N ARG A 83 -9.54 -1.78 -24.71
CA ARG A 83 -8.45 -2.51 -25.35
C ARG A 83 -8.64 -4.03 -25.24
N GLU A 84 -9.05 -4.52 -24.06
CA GLU A 84 -9.39 -5.93 -23.86
C GLU A 84 -10.61 -6.33 -24.70
N ARG A 85 -11.64 -5.47 -24.79
CA ARG A 85 -12.79 -5.71 -25.68
C ARG A 85 -12.38 -5.77 -27.15
N LYS A 86 -11.46 -4.91 -27.61
CA LYS A 86 -10.93 -4.97 -28.98
C LYS A 86 -10.12 -6.26 -29.22
N ARG A 87 -9.42 -6.76 -28.21
CA ARG A 87 -8.67 -8.04 -28.27
C ARG A 87 -9.60 -9.24 -28.34
N LEU A 88 -10.69 -9.22 -27.58
CA LEU A 88 -11.59 -10.36 -27.37
C LEU A 88 -12.78 -10.41 -28.34
N GLY A 89 -13.15 -9.29 -28.97
CA GLY A 89 -14.34 -9.21 -29.80
C GLY A 89 -15.65 -9.17 -28.98
N THR A 90 -16.79 -9.48 -29.59
CA THR A 90 -18.09 -9.58 -28.91
C THR A 90 -18.26 -10.97 -28.32
N LEU A 91 -17.98 -11.13 -27.03
CA LEU A 91 -18.33 -12.34 -26.28
C LEU A 91 -19.76 -12.19 -25.75
N THR A 92 -20.66 -13.12 -26.10
CA THR A 92 -21.99 -13.17 -25.51
C THR A 92 -21.97 -14.01 -24.24
N LEU A 93 -22.66 -13.54 -23.19
CA LEU A 93 -22.69 -14.20 -21.88
C LEU A 93 -23.25 -15.63 -21.93
N ASN A 94 -24.04 -15.96 -22.97
CA ASN A 94 -24.67 -17.26 -23.16
C ASN A 94 -23.72 -18.34 -23.70
N GLU A 95 -22.77 -18.00 -24.59
CA GLU A 95 -21.81 -18.97 -25.13
C GLU A 95 -20.84 -19.44 -24.02
N ILE A 96 -20.50 -18.54 -23.09
CA ILE A 96 -19.57 -18.82 -21.97
C ILE A 96 -20.20 -19.79 -20.94
N LEU A 97 -21.52 -19.72 -20.72
CA LEU A 97 -22.23 -20.62 -19.79
C LEU A 97 -22.34 -22.06 -20.30
N VAL A 98 -22.23 -22.28 -21.62
CA VAL A 98 -22.28 -23.61 -22.25
C VAL A 98 -20.92 -24.31 -22.14
N ASP A 99 -19.82 -23.59 -22.37
CA ASP A 99 -18.45 -24.11 -22.19
C ASP A 99 -18.18 -24.51 -20.73
N GLU A 100 -18.71 -23.78 -19.74
CA GLU A 100 -18.53 -24.11 -18.31
C GLU A 100 -19.23 -25.42 -17.92
N LYS A 101 -20.43 -25.72 -18.44
CA LYS A 101 -21.05 -27.05 -18.21
C LYS A 101 -20.23 -28.20 -18.80
N ALA A 102 -19.42 -27.92 -19.81
CA ALA A 102 -18.51 -28.89 -20.41
C ALA A 102 -17.20 -29.01 -19.61
N GLU A 103 -16.60 -27.90 -19.19
CA GLU A 103 -15.34 -27.88 -18.41
C GLU A 103 -15.51 -28.34 -16.96
N THR A 104 -16.58 -27.94 -16.25
CA THR A 104 -16.85 -28.40 -14.88
C THR A 104 -17.10 -29.91 -14.82
N LYS A 105 -17.68 -30.49 -15.88
CA LYS A 105 -17.81 -31.95 -16.04
C LYS A 105 -16.44 -32.65 -16.17
N VAL A 106 -15.45 -32.00 -16.77
CA VAL A 106 -14.11 -32.56 -16.96
C VAL A 106 -13.29 -32.46 -15.67
N GLU A 107 -13.34 -31.32 -14.96
CA GLU A 107 -12.67 -31.14 -13.66
C GLU A 107 -13.22 -32.08 -12.56
N GLU A 108 -14.53 -32.34 -12.52
CA GLU A 108 -15.12 -33.35 -11.62
C GLU A 108 -14.63 -34.77 -11.95
N THR A 109 -14.29 -35.06 -13.21
CA THR A 109 -13.82 -36.39 -13.62
C THR A 109 -12.33 -36.59 -13.32
N GLU A 110 -11.50 -35.54 -13.44
CA GLU A 110 -10.07 -35.59 -13.08
C GLU A 110 -9.84 -35.64 -11.57
N THR A 111 -10.64 -34.93 -10.77
CA THR A 111 -10.49 -34.92 -9.30
C THR A 111 -10.82 -36.27 -8.64
N VAL A 112 -11.57 -37.15 -9.31
CA VAL A 112 -11.89 -38.49 -8.82
C VAL A 112 -10.77 -39.52 -9.09
N LEU A 113 -9.82 -39.24 -9.98
CA LEU A 113 -8.80 -40.22 -10.42
C LEU A 113 -7.45 -40.14 -9.68
N VAL A 114 -7.21 -39.18 -8.79
CA VAL A 114 -5.88 -38.98 -8.13
C VAL A 114 -5.80 -39.63 -6.73
N GLY A 115 -6.61 -40.65 -6.45
CA GLY A 115 -6.65 -41.33 -5.16
C GLY A 115 -6.27 -42.81 -5.20
N ALA A 116 -5.01 -43.18 -5.48
CA ALA A 116 -4.36 -44.41 -4.96
C ALA A 116 -2.92 -44.63 -5.48
N GLY A 117 -1.96 -44.80 -4.54
CA GLY A 117 -0.63 -45.40 -4.73
C GLY A 117 0.51 -44.38 -4.95
N GLY A 118 1.69 -44.41 -4.32
CA GLY A 118 2.33 -45.31 -3.36
C GLY A 118 3.86 -45.05 -3.40
N SER A 119 4.47 -44.76 -2.24
CA SER A 119 5.89 -44.90 -1.82
C SER A 119 7.05 -44.88 -2.84
N GLY A 120 8.08 -44.04 -2.60
CA GLY A 120 9.45 -44.25 -3.12
C GLY A 120 10.50 -43.25 -2.61
N SER A 121 11.49 -43.74 -1.85
CA SER A 121 12.64 -43.05 -1.25
C SER A 121 13.76 -42.70 -2.27
N GLY A 122 14.55 -41.65 -2.02
CA GLY A 122 15.79 -41.37 -2.78
C GLY A 122 16.58 -40.13 -2.33
N SER A 123 17.66 -40.37 -1.56
CA SER A 123 18.68 -39.40 -1.09
C SER A 123 19.61 -38.90 -2.21
N GLY A 124 20.09 -37.65 -2.13
CA GLY A 124 21.19 -37.15 -2.96
C GLY A 124 21.61 -35.71 -2.67
N SER A 125 22.64 -35.51 -1.86
CA SER A 125 23.29 -34.22 -1.56
C SER A 125 23.99 -33.58 -2.77
N LYS A 126 23.97 -32.26 -2.88
CA LYS A 126 25.11 -31.46 -3.41
C LYS A 126 25.06 -30.01 -2.90
N THR A 127 26.18 -29.61 -2.31
CA THR A 127 26.54 -28.33 -1.67
C THR A 127 26.48 -27.12 -2.63
N PRO A 128 26.14 -25.90 -2.16
CA PRO A 128 26.43 -24.68 -2.90
C PRO A 128 27.74 -24.02 -2.45
N VAL A 129 28.45 -23.48 -3.44
CA VAL A 129 29.67 -22.68 -3.28
C VAL A 129 29.28 -21.24 -2.92
N ALA A 130 29.91 -20.71 -1.88
CA ALA A 130 29.78 -19.34 -1.43
C ALA A 130 30.67 -18.39 -2.26
N THR A 131 30.11 -17.24 -2.67
CA THR A 131 30.85 -16.03 -3.00
C THR A 131 30.10 -14.84 -2.41
N GLY A 132 30.75 -14.18 -1.44
CA GLY A 132 30.17 -13.12 -0.63
C GLY A 132 30.01 -11.79 -1.38
N GLY A 133 28.90 -11.12 -1.07
CA GLY A 133 28.67 -9.70 -1.28
C GLY A 133 27.99 -9.18 -0.02
N SER A 134 28.66 -8.28 0.69
CA SER A 134 28.19 -7.66 1.93
C SER A 134 26.97 -6.77 1.66
N GLY A 135 25.78 -7.23 2.05
CA GLY A 135 24.55 -6.44 2.13
C GLY A 135 23.88 -6.67 3.47
N SER A 136 23.84 -5.64 4.32
CA SER A 136 23.18 -5.68 5.62
C SER A 136 21.67 -5.44 5.46
N GLY A 137 20.85 -6.36 5.97
CA GLY A 137 19.45 -6.06 6.31
C GLY A 137 18.42 -7.14 5.95
N THR A 138 18.16 -8.04 6.90
CA THR A 138 16.92 -8.84 7.08
C THR A 138 16.51 -9.83 5.99
N ASP A 139 17.32 -10.86 5.76
CA ASP A 139 16.95 -12.08 5.02
C ASP A 139 16.75 -13.27 5.98
N ALA A 140 15.68 -13.24 6.79
CA ALA A 140 15.33 -14.36 7.67
C ALA A 140 13.82 -14.63 7.77
N GLU A 141 13.02 -14.25 6.76
CA GLU A 141 11.56 -14.46 6.78
C GLU A 141 11.02 -15.39 5.67
N ASP A 142 11.88 -16.02 4.86
CA ASP A 142 11.46 -16.61 3.58
C ASP A 142 10.88 -18.04 3.59
N GLU A 143 10.74 -18.73 4.74
CA GLU A 143 10.04 -20.04 4.76
C GLU A 143 8.85 -20.14 5.75
N ALA A 144 8.71 -19.21 6.71
CA ALA A 144 7.58 -19.22 7.66
C ALA A 144 6.43 -18.30 7.24
N GLY A 145 6.70 -17.26 6.43
CA GLY A 145 5.72 -16.23 6.07
C GLY A 145 4.64 -16.69 5.08
N ASP A 146 4.92 -17.71 4.26
CA ASP A 146 3.97 -18.16 3.24
C ASP A 146 2.77 -18.91 3.86
N ALA A 147 2.97 -19.58 5.00
CA ALA A 147 1.91 -20.26 5.73
C ALA A 147 1.00 -19.31 6.53
N GLU A 148 1.53 -18.24 7.14
CA GLU A 148 0.72 -17.28 7.91
C GLU A 148 -0.13 -16.36 7.03
N ARG A 149 0.35 -16.05 5.83
CA ARG A 149 -0.27 -15.08 4.93
C ARG A 149 -1.63 -15.51 4.38
N PHE A 150 -1.85 -16.82 4.24
CA PHE A 150 -3.14 -17.41 3.85
C PHE A 150 -4.09 -17.66 5.03
N GLN A 151 -3.63 -17.64 6.29
CA GLN A 151 -4.48 -17.86 7.47
C GLN A 151 -5.49 -16.74 7.71
N VAL A 152 -5.23 -15.52 7.20
CA VAL A 152 -6.19 -14.41 7.29
C VAL A 152 -7.52 -14.74 6.60
N LEU A 153 -7.50 -15.62 5.59
CA LEU A 153 -8.66 -16.01 4.78
C LEU A 153 -9.42 -17.22 5.31
N ASP A 154 -8.97 -17.85 6.39
CA ASP A 154 -9.62 -19.03 6.94
C ASP A 154 -11.01 -18.68 7.54
N PRO A 155 -12.12 -19.19 6.96
CA PRO A 155 -13.47 -18.98 7.47
C PRO A 155 -13.70 -19.58 8.86
N ASN A 156 -12.79 -20.43 9.33
CA ASN A 156 -12.84 -21.10 10.63
C ASN A 156 -11.82 -20.53 11.62
N ARG A 157 -11.15 -19.41 11.31
CA ARG A 157 -10.16 -18.82 12.21
C ARG A 157 -10.81 -18.44 13.56
N ALA A 158 -10.11 -18.75 14.64
CA ALA A 158 -10.58 -18.54 16.01
C ALA A 158 -10.86 -17.08 16.39
N THR A 159 -10.47 -16.11 15.54
CA THR A 159 -10.67 -14.68 15.73
C THR A 159 -12.00 -14.16 15.18
N LEU A 160 -12.74 -14.96 14.41
CA LEU A 160 -14.02 -14.54 13.86
C LEU A 160 -15.06 -14.38 14.97
N ARG A 161 -15.85 -13.30 14.88
CA ARG A 161 -16.94 -12.98 15.81
C ARG A 161 -18.23 -12.71 15.03
N PRO A 162 -18.82 -13.74 14.38
CA PRO A 162 -19.98 -13.55 13.50
C PRO A 162 -21.20 -12.99 14.25
N LYS A 163 -21.35 -13.30 15.53
CA LYS A 163 -22.45 -12.78 16.38
C LYS A 163 -22.33 -11.27 16.68
N LEU A 164 -21.12 -10.71 16.61
CA LEU A 164 -20.86 -9.29 16.89
C LEU A 164 -20.77 -8.44 15.61
N TYR A 165 -21.20 -8.98 14.47
CA TYR A 165 -21.13 -8.29 13.18
C TYR A 165 -21.75 -6.89 13.23
N TRP A 166 -22.98 -6.77 13.71
CA TRP A 166 -23.68 -5.48 13.77
C TRP A 166 -23.04 -4.49 14.73
N PHE A 167 -22.54 -4.96 15.88
CA PHE A 167 -21.80 -4.12 16.80
C PHE A 167 -20.54 -3.57 16.13
N ASN A 168 -19.75 -4.44 15.50
CA ASN A 168 -18.53 -4.03 14.81
C ASN A 168 -18.82 -3.10 13.63
N ALA A 169 -19.88 -3.37 12.86
CA ALA A 169 -20.31 -2.50 11.76
C ALA A 169 -20.70 -1.11 12.27
N LEU A 170 -21.46 -1.03 13.36
CA LEU A 170 -21.85 0.24 13.97
C LEU A 170 -20.64 0.99 14.56
N LEU A 171 -19.75 0.28 15.25
CA LEU A 171 -18.53 0.86 15.81
C LEU A 171 -17.63 1.41 14.69
N THR A 172 -17.45 0.65 13.60
CA THR A 172 -16.70 1.10 12.42
C THR A 172 -17.35 2.31 11.77
N LEU A 173 -18.67 2.29 11.55
CA LEU A 173 -19.38 3.42 10.93
C LEU A 173 -19.27 4.68 11.80
N THR A 174 -19.49 4.53 13.11
CA THR A 174 -19.38 5.65 14.08
C THR A 174 -17.96 6.20 14.11
N LEU A 175 -16.94 5.34 14.14
CA LEU A 175 -15.55 5.75 14.13
C LEU A 175 -15.20 6.49 12.83
N LEU A 176 -15.59 5.97 11.67
CA LEU A 176 -15.37 6.61 10.38
C LEU A 176 -16.05 7.98 10.30
N THR A 177 -17.30 8.09 10.76
CA THR A 177 -18.00 9.39 10.81
C THR A 177 -17.30 10.36 11.76
N ALA A 178 -16.91 9.92 12.95
CA ALA A 178 -16.20 10.77 13.91
C ALA A 178 -14.84 11.25 13.38
N MET A 179 -14.15 10.43 12.59
CA MET A 179 -12.90 10.80 11.92
C MET A 179 -13.13 11.81 10.80
N ILE A 180 -14.15 11.62 9.97
CA ILE A 180 -14.50 12.55 8.88
C ILE A 180 -14.95 13.89 9.44
N MET A 181 -15.70 13.88 10.54
CA MET A 181 -16.17 15.09 11.22
C MET A 181 -15.15 15.69 12.18
N GLU A 182 -13.94 15.09 12.27
CA GLU A 182 -12.83 15.55 13.11
C GLU A 182 -13.23 15.86 14.57
N TRP A 183 -14.09 15.03 15.17
CA TRP A 183 -14.60 15.28 16.53
C TRP A 183 -13.49 15.33 17.60
N LEU A 184 -12.43 14.55 17.39
CA LEU A 184 -11.25 14.42 18.25
C LEU A 184 -10.03 14.15 17.36
N PRO A 185 -8.80 14.36 17.86
CA PRO A 185 -7.59 13.99 17.14
C PRO A 185 -7.64 12.51 16.70
N ILE A 186 -7.24 12.26 15.44
CA ILE A 186 -7.28 10.93 14.83
C ILE A 186 -6.67 9.82 15.72
N PRO A 187 -5.49 10.02 16.36
CA PRO A 187 -4.90 9.00 17.24
C PRO A 187 -5.79 8.66 18.44
N VAL A 188 -6.49 9.65 19.00
CA VAL A 188 -7.40 9.48 20.13
C VAL A 188 -8.63 8.67 19.72
N LEU A 189 -9.21 8.98 18.57
CA LEU A 189 -10.33 8.22 18.00
C LEU A 189 -9.95 6.76 17.78
N PHE A 190 -8.78 6.48 17.20
CA PHE A 190 -8.30 5.11 17.02
C PHE A 190 -8.05 4.40 18.34
N LEU A 191 -7.51 5.07 19.36
CA LEU A 191 -7.25 4.48 20.66
C LEU A 191 -8.56 4.10 21.36
N ILE A 192 -9.57 4.97 21.33
CA ILE A 192 -10.91 4.70 21.88
C ILE A 192 -11.57 3.56 21.09
N GLY A 193 -11.55 3.63 19.75
CA GLY A 193 -12.12 2.61 18.88
C GLY A 193 -11.49 1.24 19.10
N ALA A 194 -10.16 1.17 19.18
CA ALA A 194 -9.43 -0.06 19.47
C ALA A 194 -9.71 -0.60 20.87
N ALA A 195 -9.78 0.26 21.89
CA ALA A 195 -10.11 -0.13 23.26
C ALA A 195 -11.52 -0.74 23.35
N LEU A 196 -12.51 -0.11 22.72
CA LEU A 196 -13.88 -0.63 22.64
C LEU A 196 -13.95 -1.93 21.83
N ALA A 197 -13.30 -1.97 20.67
CA ALA A 197 -13.27 -3.16 19.82
C ALA A 197 -12.64 -4.35 20.54
N LEU A 198 -11.49 -4.17 21.19
CA LEU A 198 -10.82 -5.24 21.93
C LEU A 198 -11.66 -5.71 23.12
N THR A 199 -12.21 -4.78 23.91
CA THR A 199 -12.98 -5.11 25.11
C THR A 199 -14.26 -5.88 24.78
N VAL A 200 -14.96 -5.50 23.71
CA VAL A 200 -16.24 -6.15 23.33
C VAL A 200 -16.02 -7.43 22.52
N ASN A 201 -15.05 -7.48 21.60
CA ASN A 201 -14.80 -8.68 20.79
C ASN A 201 -14.02 -9.77 21.54
N PHE A 202 -13.20 -9.36 22.51
CA PHE A 202 -12.36 -10.24 23.33
C PHE A 202 -12.53 -9.89 24.81
N PRO A 203 -13.64 -10.29 25.46
CA PRO A 203 -13.91 -9.93 26.86
C PRO A 203 -12.86 -10.47 27.84
N HIS A 204 -12.18 -11.57 27.50
CA HIS A 204 -11.15 -12.15 28.33
C HIS A 204 -9.79 -11.49 28.08
N ILE A 205 -9.12 -11.06 29.16
CA ILE A 205 -7.81 -10.40 29.11
C ILE A 205 -6.74 -11.20 28.35
N PRO A 206 -6.63 -12.55 28.47
CA PRO A 206 -5.67 -13.33 27.69
C PRO A 206 -5.89 -13.20 26.17
N ASP A 207 -7.15 -13.15 25.73
CA ASP A 207 -7.49 -13.01 24.31
C ASP A 207 -7.10 -11.62 23.79
N GLN A 208 -7.33 -10.57 24.59
CA GLN A 208 -6.90 -9.19 24.25
C GLN A 208 -5.38 -9.12 24.11
N LYS A 209 -4.64 -9.70 25.07
CA LYS A 209 -3.17 -9.77 25.02
C LYS A 209 -2.69 -10.51 23.78
N ALA A 210 -3.31 -11.64 23.44
CA ALA A 210 -2.97 -12.39 22.23
C ALA A 210 -3.21 -11.58 20.95
N ARG A 211 -4.28 -10.78 20.89
CA ARG A 211 -4.54 -9.89 19.74
C ARG A 211 -3.53 -8.75 19.65
N LEU A 212 -3.17 -8.13 20.77
CA LEU A 212 -2.14 -7.09 20.80
C LEU A 212 -0.76 -7.65 20.41
N ALA A 213 -0.40 -8.82 20.95
CA ALA A 213 0.84 -9.51 20.62
C ALA A 213 0.94 -9.84 19.12
N ALA A 214 -0.15 -10.27 18.49
CA ALA A 214 -0.20 -10.56 17.05
C ALA A 214 0.05 -9.33 16.15
N HIS A 215 0.01 -8.11 16.70
CA HIS A 215 0.34 -6.88 15.99
C HIS A 215 1.56 -6.15 16.57
N ALA A 216 2.19 -6.71 17.62
CA ALA A 216 3.24 -6.04 18.38
C ALA A 216 4.47 -5.76 17.53
N ASP A 217 4.92 -6.70 16.69
CA ASP A 217 6.13 -6.52 15.87
C ASP A 217 6.00 -5.31 14.94
N ASN A 218 4.86 -5.18 14.26
CA ASN A 218 4.59 -4.02 13.42
C ASN A 218 4.54 -2.72 14.23
N VAL A 219 3.90 -2.73 15.40
CA VAL A 219 3.80 -1.55 16.28
C VAL A 219 5.18 -1.14 16.80
N LEU A 220 5.99 -2.09 17.25
CA LEU A 220 7.32 -1.85 17.79
C LEU A 220 8.29 -1.35 16.71
N ASN A 221 8.23 -1.92 15.50
CA ASN A 221 9.05 -1.47 14.38
C ASN A 221 8.75 -0.01 14.01
N VAL A 222 7.46 0.33 13.84
CA VAL A 222 7.06 1.71 13.52
C VAL A 222 7.40 2.65 14.68
N SER A 223 7.14 2.27 15.92
CA SER A 223 7.43 3.11 17.09
C SER A 223 8.93 3.35 17.28
N GLY A 224 9.75 2.30 17.14
CA GLY A 224 11.20 2.39 17.25
C GLY A 224 11.81 3.25 16.15
N MET A 225 11.28 3.15 14.93
CA MET A 225 11.69 3.98 13.82
C MET A 225 11.29 5.45 14.00
N VAL A 226 10.05 5.73 14.41
CA VAL A 226 9.60 7.09 14.72
C VAL A 226 10.49 7.71 15.80
N PHE A 227 10.85 6.93 16.83
CA PHE A 227 11.77 7.36 17.87
C PHE A 227 13.17 7.66 17.31
N ALA A 228 13.74 6.74 16.51
CA ALA A 228 15.05 6.94 15.88
C ALA A 228 15.07 8.16 14.94
N ALA A 229 13.99 8.35 14.17
CA ALA A 229 13.80 9.51 13.30
C ALA A 229 13.72 10.81 14.09
N ALA A 230 12.97 10.82 15.20
CA ALA A 230 12.87 11.98 16.08
C ALA A 230 14.24 12.33 16.72
N VAL A 231 15.01 11.32 17.13
CA VAL A 231 16.39 11.51 17.61
C VAL A 231 17.27 12.06 16.48
N PHE A 232 17.18 11.49 15.28
CA PHE A 232 17.94 11.94 14.12
C PHE A 232 17.63 13.40 13.77
N THR A 233 16.36 13.77 13.56
CA THR A 233 15.93 15.15 13.34
C THR A 233 16.36 16.06 14.48
N GLY A 234 16.26 15.60 15.73
CA GLY A 234 16.73 16.33 16.91
C GLY A 234 18.24 16.60 16.89
N VAL A 235 19.06 15.64 16.46
CA VAL A 235 20.51 15.81 16.28
C VAL A 235 20.82 16.75 15.12
N LEU A 236 20.14 16.61 13.97
CA LEU A 236 20.31 17.51 12.83
C LEU A 236 20.04 18.97 13.22
N GLN A 237 18.94 19.22 13.93
CA GLN A 237 18.53 20.54 14.38
C GLN A 237 19.46 21.05 15.50
N GLY A 238 19.72 20.21 16.52
CA GLY A 238 20.52 20.59 17.68
C GLY A 238 22.00 20.83 17.40
N THR A 239 22.55 20.24 16.33
CA THR A 239 23.94 20.46 15.89
C THR A 239 24.09 21.67 14.95
N GLY A 240 22.99 22.28 14.49
CA GLY A 240 23.02 23.30 13.45
C GLY A 240 23.34 22.74 12.06
N MET A 241 23.40 21.41 11.88
CA MET A 241 23.64 20.82 10.57
C MET A 241 22.50 21.15 9.60
N VAL A 242 21.26 21.30 10.10
CA VAL A 242 20.13 21.82 9.31
C VAL A 242 20.44 23.18 8.72
N ASP A 243 20.98 24.12 9.49
CA ASP A 243 21.30 25.47 9.00
C ASP A 243 22.38 25.44 7.91
N HIS A 244 23.36 24.54 8.05
CA HIS A 244 24.42 24.36 7.05
C HIS A 244 23.92 23.67 5.79
N MET A 245 23.08 22.65 5.92
CA MET A 245 22.44 21.97 4.79
C MET A 245 21.51 22.94 4.04
N ALA A 246 20.73 23.74 4.75
CA ALA A 246 19.89 24.79 4.19
C ALA A 246 20.72 25.80 3.38
N ARG A 247 21.83 26.31 3.94
CA ARG A 247 22.73 27.23 3.21
C ARG A 247 23.36 26.59 1.99
N TRP A 248 23.89 25.38 2.11
CA TRP A 248 24.47 24.66 0.97
C TRP A 248 23.44 24.37 -0.13
N MET A 249 22.21 24.02 0.25
CA MET A 249 21.12 23.83 -0.72
C MET A 249 20.72 25.15 -1.38
N VAL A 250 20.66 26.27 -0.66
CA VAL A 250 20.45 27.59 -1.25
C VAL A 250 21.54 27.95 -2.26
N ASP A 251 22.79 27.55 -2.00
CA ASP A 251 23.93 27.84 -2.89
C ASP A 251 23.95 26.94 -4.15
N VAL A 252 23.36 25.73 -4.08
CA VAL A 252 23.38 24.73 -5.16
C VAL A 252 22.08 24.70 -5.98
N ILE A 253 20.94 24.99 -5.36
CA ILE A 253 19.65 25.07 -6.03
C ILE A 253 19.57 26.40 -6.79
N PRO A 254 19.33 26.39 -8.11
CA PRO A 254 19.11 27.62 -8.86
C PRO A 254 17.98 28.45 -8.23
N GLU A 255 18.12 29.78 -8.13
CA GLU A 255 17.13 30.66 -7.48
C GLU A 255 15.69 30.44 -8.00
N GLY A 256 15.53 30.02 -9.26
CA GLY A 256 14.23 29.70 -9.86
C GLY A 256 13.58 28.37 -9.43
N MET A 257 14.33 27.47 -8.78
CA MET A 257 13.83 26.16 -8.32
C MET A 257 13.45 26.15 -6.83
N GLY A 258 13.87 27.16 -6.07
CA GLY A 258 13.56 27.28 -4.64
C GLY A 258 12.06 27.26 -4.31
N PRO A 259 11.23 28.11 -4.97
CA PRO A 259 9.77 28.08 -4.78
C PRO A 259 9.10 26.78 -5.28
N HIS A 260 9.83 25.93 -5.98
CA HIS A 260 9.33 24.68 -6.56
C HIS A 260 9.84 23.43 -5.83
N MET A 261 10.36 23.58 -4.61
CA MET A 261 10.86 22.44 -3.82
C MET A 261 9.77 21.41 -3.49
N ALA A 262 8.51 21.83 -3.37
CA ALA A 262 7.37 20.92 -3.27
C ALA A 262 7.22 20.08 -4.56
N LEU A 263 7.30 20.71 -5.74
CA LEU A 263 7.30 19.99 -7.02
C LEU A 263 8.46 19.00 -7.13
N VAL A 264 9.68 19.42 -6.76
CA VAL A 264 10.87 18.55 -6.76
C VAL A 264 10.63 17.35 -5.85
N THR A 265 10.10 17.57 -4.65
CA THR A 265 9.75 16.51 -3.70
C THR A 265 8.71 15.57 -4.28
N GLY A 266 7.69 16.10 -4.95
CA GLY A 266 6.67 15.32 -5.64
C GLY A 266 7.27 14.40 -6.70
N VAL A 267 8.13 14.93 -7.57
CA VAL A 267 8.81 14.14 -8.61
C VAL A 267 9.76 13.11 -8.02
N LEU A 268 10.58 13.49 -7.03
CA LEU A 268 11.51 12.58 -6.35
C LEU A 268 10.79 11.48 -5.57
N SER A 269 9.59 11.75 -5.05
CA SER A 269 8.81 10.74 -4.32
C SER A 269 8.51 9.52 -5.19
N LEU A 270 8.34 9.66 -6.51
CA LEU A 270 8.04 8.53 -7.41
C LEU A 270 9.15 7.44 -7.37
N PRO A 271 10.40 7.71 -7.80
CA PRO A 271 11.46 6.71 -7.77
C PRO A 271 11.85 6.35 -6.34
N LEU A 272 11.89 7.32 -5.42
CA LEU A 272 12.36 7.06 -4.06
C LEU A 272 11.40 6.12 -3.32
N THR A 273 10.10 6.39 -3.32
CA THR A 273 9.13 5.48 -2.69
C THR A 273 9.02 4.14 -3.40
N TYR A 274 9.40 4.03 -4.67
CA TYR A 274 9.44 2.74 -5.36
C TYR A 274 10.64 1.88 -4.93
N PHE A 275 11.82 2.49 -4.78
CA PHE A 275 13.07 1.77 -4.47
C PHE A 275 13.46 1.76 -2.99
N MET A 276 12.73 2.48 -2.14
CA MET A 276 12.92 2.44 -0.69
C MET A 276 11.61 2.18 0.04
N SER A 277 11.71 1.69 1.27
CA SER A 277 10.54 1.55 2.13
C SER A 277 9.93 2.92 2.45
N ASN A 278 8.60 2.99 2.61
CA ASN A 278 7.94 4.23 3.06
C ASN A 278 8.60 4.79 4.32
N ASP A 279 8.98 3.89 5.21
CA ASP A 279 9.75 4.15 6.40
C ASP A 279 11.07 4.91 6.13
N GLY A 280 11.94 4.38 5.26
CA GLY A 280 13.18 5.06 4.87
C GLY A 280 12.94 6.42 4.20
N PHE A 281 11.88 6.52 3.39
CA PHE A 281 11.54 7.77 2.69
C PHE A 281 11.03 8.84 3.65
N TYR A 282 9.97 8.54 4.41
CA TYR A 282 9.28 9.52 5.24
C TYR A 282 10.08 9.93 6.46
N PHE A 283 10.86 9.02 7.05
CA PHE A 283 11.63 9.33 8.25
C PHE A 283 13.09 9.69 7.98
N GLY A 284 13.66 9.26 6.85
CA GLY A 284 15.03 9.59 6.46
C GLY A 284 15.12 10.76 5.49
N VAL A 285 14.43 10.66 4.35
CA VAL A 285 14.60 11.60 3.23
C VAL A 285 13.69 12.82 3.33
N LEU A 286 12.41 12.64 3.66
CA LEU A 286 11.44 13.73 3.68
C LEU A 286 11.82 14.87 4.64
N PRO A 287 12.32 14.63 5.87
CA PRO A 287 12.74 15.72 6.75
C PRO A 287 13.87 16.55 6.13
N VAL A 288 14.83 15.88 5.47
CA VAL A 288 15.93 16.58 4.77
C VAL A 288 15.40 17.44 3.63
N LEU A 289 14.46 16.91 2.83
CA LEU A 289 13.83 17.69 1.77
C LEU A 289 13.02 18.86 2.33
N ALA A 290 12.26 18.66 3.40
CA ALA A 290 11.44 19.69 4.04
C ALA A 290 12.28 20.84 4.60
N GLU A 291 13.41 20.54 5.26
CA GLU A 291 14.34 21.56 5.74
C GLU A 291 14.97 22.36 4.59
N ALA A 292 15.32 21.69 3.48
CA ALA A 292 15.77 22.36 2.27
C ALA A 292 14.69 23.26 1.66
N GLY A 293 13.44 22.79 1.62
CA GLY A 293 12.29 23.58 1.15
C GLY A 293 12.03 24.81 2.03
N ALA A 294 12.13 24.66 3.35
CA ALA A 294 11.96 25.75 4.31
C ALA A 294 12.96 26.90 4.08
N ALA A 295 14.19 26.58 3.68
CA ALA A 295 15.20 27.58 3.31
C ALA A 295 14.78 28.46 2.13
N HIS A 296 13.89 27.95 1.28
CA HIS A 296 13.31 28.66 0.12
C HIS A 296 11.87 29.14 0.35
N GLY A 297 11.39 29.10 1.60
CA GLY A 297 10.04 29.56 1.96
C GLY A 297 8.91 28.58 1.64
N VAL A 298 9.22 27.33 1.27
CA VAL A 298 8.21 26.29 1.06
C VAL A 298 7.81 25.68 2.40
N THR A 299 6.51 25.57 2.65
CA THR A 299 6.03 25.11 3.95
C THR A 299 6.22 23.60 4.11
N PRO A 300 6.48 23.10 5.34
CA PRO A 300 6.53 21.66 5.60
C PRO A 300 5.25 20.93 5.17
N LEU A 301 4.11 21.63 5.18
CA LEU A 301 2.82 21.09 4.78
C LEU A 301 2.73 20.83 3.27
N GLU A 302 3.21 21.77 2.44
CA GLU A 302 3.34 21.57 0.98
C GLU A 302 4.30 20.42 0.67
N MET A 303 5.42 20.33 1.41
CA MET A 303 6.38 19.23 1.26
C MET A 303 5.76 17.88 1.63
N ALA A 304 5.00 17.83 2.72
CA ALA A 304 4.26 16.65 3.15
C ALA A 304 3.27 16.21 2.07
N ARG A 305 2.47 17.14 1.53
CA ARG A 305 1.49 16.86 0.46
C ARG A 305 2.16 16.33 -0.80
N ALA A 306 3.23 17.00 -1.26
CA ALA A 306 3.98 16.58 -2.42
C ALA A 306 4.58 15.17 -2.27
N SER A 307 5.05 14.84 -1.06
CA SER A 307 5.64 13.53 -0.77
C SER A 307 4.66 12.34 -0.88
N LEU A 308 3.34 12.59 -0.92
CA LEU A 308 2.31 11.55 -1.08
C LEU A 308 2.05 11.17 -2.53
N VAL A 309 2.55 11.96 -3.50
CA VAL A 309 2.27 11.78 -4.93
C VAL A 309 2.77 10.44 -5.45
N GLY A 310 3.89 9.93 -4.95
CA GLY A 310 4.50 8.67 -5.39
C GLY A 310 3.72 7.39 -5.02
N GLN A 311 2.67 7.48 -4.21
CA GLN A 311 2.00 6.32 -3.61
C GLN A 311 1.36 5.32 -4.60
N PRO A 312 0.76 5.74 -5.74
CA PRO A 312 0.34 4.80 -6.78
C PRO A 312 1.47 3.91 -7.29
N LEU A 313 2.66 4.47 -7.47
CA LEU A 313 3.84 3.74 -7.93
C LEU A 313 4.44 2.89 -6.80
N HIS A 314 4.53 3.41 -5.58
CA HIS A 314 4.94 2.65 -4.40
C HIS A 314 4.12 1.36 -4.24
N MET A 315 2.81 1.41 -4.47
CA MET A 315 1.92 0.25 -4.39
C MET A 315 2.19 -0.84 -5.44
N SER A 316 3.18 -0.65 -6.32
CA SER A 316 3.69 -1.67 -7.25
C SER A 316 5.13 -2.08 -6.98
N SER A 317 5.75 -1.54 -5.93
CA SER A 317 7.13 -1.82 -5.55
C SER A 317 7.30 -3.27 -5.08
N PRO A 318 8.43 -3.93 -5.38
CA PRO A 318 8.80 -5.22 -4.79
C PRO A 318 9.01 -5.13 -3.27
N LEU A 319 9.17 -3.93 -2.72
CA LEU A 319 9.30 -3.73 -1.28
C LEU A 319 7.95 -3.75 -0.55
N VAL A 320 6.84 -3.83 -1.28
CA VAL A 320 5.49 -3.83 -0.70
C VAL A 320 4.95 -5.25 -0.69
N PRO A 321 4.84 -5.89 0.49
CA PRO A 321 4.33 -7.24 0.58
C PRO A 321 2.95 -7.39 -0.09
N ALA A 322 2.05 -6.42 0.12
CA ALA A 322 0.68 -6.50 -0.41
C ALA A 322 0.60 -6.80 -1.92
N VAL A 323 1.61 -6.42 -2.72
CA VAL A 323 1.68 -6.74 -4.15
C VAL A 323 1.82 -8.23 -4.40
N TYR A 324 2.62 -8.94 -3.60
CA TYR A 324 2.74 -10.39 -3.69
C TYR A 324 1.43 -11.12 -3.37
N VAL A 325 0.63 -10.60 -2.42
CA VAL A 325 -0.72 -11.14 -2.17
C VAL A 325 -1.59 -10.94 -3.39
N LEU A 326 -1.57 -9.73 -3.96
CA LEU A 326 -2.38 -9.39 -5.13
C LEU A 326 -2.08 -10.31 -6.32
N VAL A 327 -0.80 -10.46 -6.68
CA VAL A 327 -0.40 -11.26 -7.83
C VAL A 327 -0.55 -12.76 -7.56
N GLY A 328 -0.26 -13.22 -6.34
CA GLY A 328 -0.47 -14.61 -5.94
C GLY A 328 -1.93 -15.04 -5.98
N MET A 329 -2.84 -14.22 -5.43
CA MET A 329 -4.29 -14.49 -5.50
C MET A 329 -4.82 -14.43 -6.93
N ALA A 330 -4.26 -13.55 -7.77
CA ALA A 330 -4.63 -13.43 -9.17
C ALA A 330 -3.97 -14.49 -10.07
N LYS A 331 -3.08 -15.34 -9.53
CA LYS A 331 -2.26 -16.29 -10.30
C LYS A 331 -1.52 -15.61 -11.45
N VAL A 332 -0.93 -14.46 -11.18
CA VAL A 332 -0.15 -13.65 -12.14
C VAL A 332 1.30 -13.61 -11.69
N GLU A 333 2.22 -13.72 -12.65
CA GLU A 333 3.65 -13.55 -12.39
C GLU A 333 3.98 -12.10 -11.99
N PHE A 334 4.81 -11.94 -10.95
CA PHE A 334 5.18 -10.61 -10.44
C PHE A 334 5.88 -9.75 -11.51
N GLY A 335 6.72 -10.36 -12.35
CA GLY A 335 7.41 -9.67 -13.44
C GLY A 335 6.46 -9.09 -14.48
N ASP A 336 5.41 -9.84 -14.85
CA ASP A 336 4.39 -9.39 -15.80
C ASP A 336 3.54 -8.27 -15.22
N HIS A 337 3.16 -8.40 -13.94
CA HIS A 337 2.49 -7.34 -13.20
C HIS A 337 3.31 -6.05 -13.21
N THR A 338 4.58 -6.13 -12.82
CA THR A 338 5.50 -4.99 -12.72
C THR A 338 5.67 -4.29 -14.06
N ARG A 339 5.99 -5.05 -15.12
CA ARG A 339 6.17 -4.52 -16.48
C ARG A 339 4.91 -3.81 -17.00
N PHE A 340 3.75 -4.30 -16.61
CA PHE A 340 2.48 -3.69 -16.99
C PHE A 340 2.17 -2.43 -16.16
N VAL A 341 2.22 -2.53 -14.83
CA VAL A 341 1.65 -1.52 -13.92
C VAL A 341 2.52 -0.28 -13.78
N VAL A 342 3.85 -0.41 -13.79
CA VAL A 342 4.78 0.68 -13.43
C VAL A 342 4.54 1.94 -14.26
N LYS A 343 4.36 1.81 -15.57
CA LYS A 343 4.10 2.96 -16.46
C LYS A 343 2.74 3.65 -16.18
N TRP A 344 1.72 2.88 -15.83
CA TRP A 344 0.38 3.40 -15.56
C TRP A 344 0.29 3.99 -14.16
N ALA A 345 0.99 3.39 -13.20
CA ALA A 345 1.14 3.91 -11.85
C ALA A 345 1.93 5.23 -11.87
N ALA A 346 3.05 5.30 -12.60
CA ALA A 346 3.79 6.53 -12.80
C ALA A 346 2.92 7.63 -13.45
N LEU A 347 2.13 7.28 -14.48
CA LEU A 347 1.18 8.21 -15.08
C LEU A 347 0.13 8.70 -14.05
N THR A 348 -0.38 7.80 -13.20
CA THR A 348 -1.32 8.17 -12.13
C THR A 348 -0.68 9.13 -11.13
N CYS A 349 0.57 8.91 -10.74
CA CYS A 349 1.33 9.84 -9.91
C CYS A 349 1.43 11.22 -10.58
N LEU A 350 1.76 11.26 -11.89
CA LEU A 350 1.86 12.53 -12.62
C LEU A 350 0.50 13.25 -12.75
N ILE A 351 -0.61 12.52 -12.88
CA ILE A 351 -1.96 13.08 -12.87
C ILE A 351 -2.26 13.74 -11.52
N ILE A 352 -1.93 13.06 -10.41
CA ILE A 352 -2.11 13.60 -9.06
C ILE A 352 -1.22 14.81 -8.83
N LEU A 353 0.04 14.75 -9.27
CA LEU A 353 0.98 15.88 -9.19
C LEU A 353 0.45 17.09 -9.95
N GLY A 354 0.04 16.90 -11.21
CA GLY A 354 -0.51 17.95 -12.04
C GLY A 354 -1.79 18.56 -11.46
N ALA A 355 -2.66 17.74 -10.88
CA ALA A 355 -3.84 18.22 -10.15
C ALA A 355 -3.47 18.99 -8.88
N GLY A 356 -2.46 18.52 -8.14
CA GLY A 356 -1.90 19.20 -6.97
C GLY A 356 -1.43 20.62 -7.29
N ILE A 357 -0.67 20.77 -8.38
CA ILE A 357 -0.22 22.09 -8.87
C ILE A 357 -1.41 22.93 -9.34
N LEU A 358 -2.32 22.35 -10.13
CA LEU A 358 -3.47 23.06 -10.69
C LEU A 358 -4.38 23.66 -9.60
N PHE A 359 -4.55 22.95 -8.48
CA PHE A 359 -5.35 23.41 -7.35
C PHE A 359 -4.55 24.23 -6.33
N GLY A 360 -3.25 24.48 -6.56
CA GLY A 360 -2.39 25.23 -5.65
C GLY A 360 -2.14 24.52 -4.31
N ILE A 361 -2.14 23.18 -4.32
CA ILE A 361 -1.92 22.35 -3.14
C ILE A 361 -0.43 22.01 -2.95
N ILE A 362 0.30 21.96 -4.07
CA ILE A 362 1.74 21.68 -4.23
C ILE A 362 2.40 22.87 -4.90
#